data_AF-A0A4Q1JHM5-F1
#
_entry.id   AF-A0A4Q1JHM5-F1
#
_cell.length_a   1.000
_cell.length_b   1.000
_cell.length_c   1.000
_cell.angle_alpha   90.00
_cell.angle_beta   90.00
_cell.angle_gamma   90.00
#
_symmetry.space_group_name_H-M   'P 1'
#
loop_
_entity.id
_entity.type
_entity.pdbx_description
1 polymer ?
#
loop_
_entity_poly.entity_id
_entity_poly.type
_entity_poly.pdbx_seq_one_letter_code
_entity_poly.pdbx_strand_id
1 'polypeptide(L)'
;MLKTGLSLDQVSAKHLITQSLISKWRRDFEQFGASALFTENPRGRPPKMKKKSENKQIDSISDYDKLLKENQRLRAENDYLKKLRALIQKKETQKKD
;
A
#
# COMPACT_ATOMS: atom_id res chain seq x y z
N MET A 1 -16.00 -21.35 -13.03
CA MET A 1 -16.28 -20.36 -14.10
C MET A 1 -15.62 -19.05 -13.71
N LEU A 2 -15.02 -18.30 -14.63
CA LEU A 2 -14.51 -16.95 -14.31
C LEU A 2 -15.68 -16.01 -14.00
N LYS A 3 -15.46 -14.96 -13.19
CA LYS A 3 -16.49 -13.93 -12.93
C LYS A 3 -17.01 -13.26 -14.21
N THR A 4 -16.23 -13.30 -15.28
CA THR A 4 -16.59 -12.82 -16.62
C THR A 4 -17.49 -13.79 -17.41
N GLY A 5 -17.89 -14.92 -16.83
CA GLY A 5 -18.70 -15.95 -17.48
C GLY A 5 -17.95 -16.79 -18.52
N LEU A 6 -16.69 -16.46 -18.82
CA LEU A 6 -15.88 -17.16 -19.82
C LEU A 6 -15.21 -18.40 -19.22
N SER A 7 -15.08 -19.44 -20.05
CA SER A 7 -14.22 -20.59 -19.74
C SER A 7 -12.75 -20.18 -19.81
N LEU A 8 -11.88 -20.95 -19.13
CA LEU A 8 -10.44 -20.72 -19.19
C LEU A 8 -9.91 -20.81 -20.63
N ASP A 9 -10.51 -21.68 -21.43
CA ASP A 9 -10.15 -21.92 -22.82
C ASP A 9 -10.52 -20.74 -23.73
N GLN A 10 -11.72 -20.19 -23.54
CA GLN A 10 -12.17 -18.99 -24.25
C GLN A 10 -11.26 -17.79 -23.94
N VAL A 11 -10.83 -17.63 -22.68
CA VAL A 11 -9.91 -16.55 -22.29
C VAL A 11 -8.52 -16.78 -22.88
N SER A 12 -8.04 -18.03 -22.87
CA SER A 12 -6.77 -18.43 -23.50
C SER A 12 -6.74 -18.09 -24.98
N ALA A 13 -7.78 -18.49 -25.73
CA ALA A 13 -7.92 -18.21 -27.15
C ALA A 13 -8.04 -16.70 -27.45
N LYS A 14 -8.85 -15.98 -26.65
CA LYS A 14 -9.08 -14.54 -26.84
C LYS A 14 -7.83 -13.70 -26.64
N HIS A 15 -7.00 -14.07 -25.65
CA HIS A 15 -5.82 -13.28 -25.27
C HIS A 15 -4.51 -13.87 -25.77
N LEU A 16 -4.54 -15.02 -26.45
CA LEU A 16 -3.36 -15.75 -26.92
C LEU A 16 -2.36 -16.06 -25.78
N ILE A 17 -2.90 -16.37 -24.60
CA ILE A 17 -2.13 -16.69 -23.39
C ILE A 17 -2.47 -18.11 -22.98
N THR A 18 -1.47 -18.89 -22.55
CA THR A 18 -1.69 -20.27 -22.12
C THR A 18 -2.61 -20.36 -20.91
N GLN A 19 -3.51 -21.34 -20.92
CA GLN A 19 -4.42 -21.64 -19.80
C GLN A 19 -3.68 -21.83 -18.46
N SER A 20 -2.48 -22.42 -18.50
CA SER A 20 -1.65 -22.65 -17.31
C SER A 20 -1.16 -21.34 -16.69
N LEU A 21 -0.78 -20.36 -17.51
CA LEU A 21 -0.36 -19.05 -17.03
C LEU A 21 -1.53 -18.28 -16.41
N ILE A 22 -2.69 -18.30 -17.05
CA ILE A 22 -3.92 -17.67 -16.54
C ILE A 22 -4.33 -18.29 -15.19
N SER A 23 -4.23 -19.62 -15.07
CA SER A 23 -4.55 -20.33 -13.82
C SER A 23 -3.58 -19.95 -12.70
N LYS A 24 -2.28 -19.86 -13.02
CA LYS A 24 -1.25 -19.41 -12.09
C LYS A 24 -1.53 -17.99 -11.61
N TRP A 25 -1.74 -17.03 -12.53
CA TRP A 25 -2.04 -15.64 -12.18
C TRP A 25 -3.29 -15.51 -11.32
N ARG A 26 -4.34 -16.30 -11.59
CA ARG A 26 -5.53 -16.32 -10.74
C ARG A 26 -5.19 -16.72 -9.31
N ARG A 27 -4.47 -17.83 -9.13
CA ARG A 27 -4.07 -18.32 -7.80
C ARG A 27 -3.19 -17.32 -7.07
N ASP A 28 -2.21 -16.76 -7.77
CA ASP A 28 -1.27 -15.79 -7.19
C ASP A 28 -2.03 -14.51 -6.76
N PHE A 29 -3.00 -14.05 -7.55
CA PHE A 29 -3.87 -12.92 -7.21
C PHE A 29 -4.80 -13.22 -6.03
N GLU A 30 -5.43 -14.39 -5.98
CA GLU A 30 -6.31 -14.80 -4.88
C GLU A 30 -5.56 -14.95 -3.55
N GLN A 31 -4.30 -15.40 -3.59
CA GLN A 31 -3.48 -15.61 -2.38
C GLN A 31 -2.77 -14.34 -1.90
N PHE A 32 -2.27 -13.52 -2.82
CA PHE A 32 -1.31 -12.45 -2.50
C PHE A 32 -1.70 -11.08 -3.08
N GLY A 33 -2.88 -10.96 -3.68
CA GLY A 33 -3.39 -9.72 -4.26
C GLY A 33 -2.65 -9.27 -5.51
N ALA A 34 -2.90 -8.03 -5.92
CA ALA A 34 -2.36 -7.45 -7.15
C ALA A 34 -0.82 -7.41 -7.17
N SER A 35 -0.17 -7.22 -6.02
CA SER A 35 1.29 -7.15 -5.91
C SER A 35 1.99 -8.39 -6.46
N ALA A 36 1.41 -9.58 -6.29
CA ALA A 36 2.03 -10.83 -6.75
C ALA A 36 2.06 -10.99 -8.27
N LEU A 37 1.23 -10.25 -9.02
CA LEU A 37 1.30 -10.24 -10.48
C LEU A 37 2.51 -9.43 -10.99
N PHE A 38 3.04 -8.52 -10.18
CA PHE A 38 4.16 -7.65 -10.52
C PHE A 38 5.48 -8.12 -9.90
N THR A 39 5.48 -9.14 -9.05
CA THR A 39 6.71 -9.68 -8.45
C THR A 39 7.54 -10.43 -9.48
N GLU A 40 8.76 -9.97 -9.71
CA GLU A 40 9.76 -10.73 -10.45
C GLU A 40 10.26 -11.91 -9.62
N ASN A 41 9.71 -13.09 -9.90
CA ASN A 41 10.20 -14.32 -9.28
C ASN A 41 11.57 -14.67 -9.87
N PRO A 42 12.62 -14.82 -9.03
CA PRO A 42 13.94 -15.19 -9.52
C PRO A 42 13.86 -16.55 -10.23
N ARG A 43 14.28 -16.57 -11.50
CA ARG A 43 14.32 -17.81 -12.28
C ARG A 43 15.52 -18.65 -11.84
N GLY A 44 15.29 -19.96 -11.66
CA GLY A 44 16.34 -20.93 -11.38
C GLY A 44 16.61 -21.17 -9.89
N ARG A 45 17.68 -21.93 -9.60
CA ARG A 45 18.09 -22.25 -8.24
C ARG A 45 18.65 -20.99 -7.56
N PRO A 46 18.26 -20.69 -6.31
CA PRO A 46 18.88 -19.59 -5.58
C PRO A 46 20.39 -19.80 -5.46
N PRO A 47 21.20 -18.72 -5.49
CA PRO A 47 22.65 -18.84 -5.37
C PRO A 47 23.03 -19.46 -4.03
N LYS A 48 24.05 -20.33 -4.01
CA LYS A 48 24.56 -20.98 -2.78
C LYS A 48 25.17 -19.99 -1.79
N MET A 49 25.64 -18.85 -2.27
CA MET A 49 26.21 -17.78 -1.46
C MET A 49 25.35 -16.53 -1.64
N LYS A 50 25.04 -15.85 -0.53
CA LYS A 50 24.40 -14.54 -0.58
C LYS A 50 25.40 -13.58 -1.23
N LYS A 51 25.01 -12.91 -2.33
CA LYS A 51 25.71 -11.69 -2.74
C LYS A 51 25.58 -10.72 -1.57
N LYS A 52 26.68 -10.15 -1.09
CA LYS A 52 26.62 -8.96 -0.22
C LYS A 52 25.82 -7.94 -1.01
N SER A 53 24.60 -7.66 -0.58
CA SER A 53 23.90 -6.49 -1.08
C SER A 53 24.78 -5.31 -0.68
N GLU A 54 25.37 -4.64 -1.67
CA GLU A 54 25.65 -3.23 -1.50
C GLU A 54 24.35 -2.65 -0.96
N ASN A 55 24.42 -2.13 0.26
CA ASN A 55 23.29 -1.51 0.92
C ASN A 55 22.68 -0.59 -0.12
N LYS A 56 21.53 -0.97 -0.69
CA LYS A 56 20.68 -0.01 -1.37
C LYS A 56 20.45 1.01 -0.27
N GLN A 57 21.09 2.17 -0.40
CA GLN A 57 20.70 3.33 0.36
C GLN A 57 19.23 3.48 0.01
N ILE A 58 18.39 3.03 0.93
CA ILE A 58 16.97 3.24 0.87
C ILE A 58 16.86 4.72 1.19
N ASP A 59 17.11 5.56 0.18
CA ASP A 59 16.78 6.98 0.15
C ASP A 59 15.25 7.13 0.00
N SER A 60 14.49 6.29 0.69
CA SER A 60 13.13 6.58 1.04
C SER A 60 13.19 6.96 2.51
N ILE A 61 12.90 8.23 2.81
CA ILE A 61 12.42 8.66 4.12
C ILE A 61 11.58 7.50 4.66
N SER A 62 12.07 6.86 5.73
CA SER A 62 11.44 5.67 6.29
C SER A 62 9.97 5.99 6.50
N ASP A 63 9.05 5.08 6.22
CA ASP A 63 7.63 5.36 6.45
C ASP A 63 7.36 5.78 7.90
N TYR A 64 8.25 5.38 8.81
CA TYR A 64 8.35 5.88 10.19
C TYR A 64 8.59 7.39 10.29
N ASP A 65 9.53 7.94 9.53
CA ASP A 65 9.85 9.38 9.53
C ASP A 65 8.71 10.21 8.93
N LYS A 66 8.06 9.71 7.88
CA LYS A 66 6.84 10.33 7.34
C LYS A 66 5.74 10.38 8.41
N LEU A 67 5.54 9.28 9.12
CA LEU A 67 4.54 9.18 10.18
C LEU A 67 4.85 10.11 11.36
N LEU A 68 6.13 10.24 11.73
CA LEU A 68 6.59 11.20 12.74
C LEU A 68 6.28 12.65 12.34
N LYS A 69 6.58 13.02 11.10
CA LYS A 69 6.31 14.36 10.56
C LYS A 69 4.81 14.67 10.55
N GLU A 70 3.99 13.70 10.13
CA GLU A 70 2.53 13.86 10.15
C GLU A 70 1.99 13.96 11.59
N ASN A 71 2.52 13.17 12.53
CA ASN A 71 2.12 13.27 13.94
C ASN A 71 2.44 14.64 14.53
N GLN A 72 3.62 15.20 14.23
CA GLN A 72 4.00 16.54 14.65
C GLN A 72 3.06 17.61 14.08
N ARG A 73 2.73 17.52 12.78
CA ARG A 73 1.76 18.41 12.12
C ARG A 73 0.39 18.36 12.80
N LEU A 74 -0.12 17.15 13.06
CA LEU A 74 -1.42 16.94 13.72
C LEU A 74 -1.46 17.45 15.16
N ARG A 75 -0.34 17.36 15.90
CA ARG A 75 -0.25 17.93 17.26
C ARG A 75 -0.36 19.46 17.24
N ALA A 76 0.36 20.11 16.33
CA ALA A 76 0.29 21.56 16.18
C ALA A 76 -1.13 22.03 15.80
N GLU A 77 -1.79 21.33 14.89
CA GLU A 77 -3.17 21.61 14.50
C GLU A 77 -4.15 21.45 15.67
N ASN A 78 -4.03 20.37 16.44
CA ASN A 78 -4.85 20.15 17.63
C ASN A 78 -4.67 21.24 18.69
N ASP A 79 -3.43 21.67 18.94
CA ASP A 79 -3.15 22.72 19.92
C ASP A 79 -3.70 24.08 19.47
N TYR A 80 -3.64 24.38 18.18
CA TYR A 80 -4.30 25.56 17.61
C TYR A 80 -5.82 25.51 17.82
N LEU A 81 -6.46 24.38 17.51
CA LEU A 81 -7.90 24.21 17.68
C LEU A 81 -8.35 24.30 19.15
N LYS A 82 -7.55 23.78 20.09
CA LYS A 82 -7.81 23.92 21.54
C LYS A 82 -7.76 25.39 21.97
N LYS A 83 -6.76 26.15 21.52
CA LYS A 83 -6.66 27.58 21.81
C LYS A 83 -7.85 28.35 21.23
N LEU A 84 -8.25 28.05 20.00
CA LEU A 84 -9.41 28.65 19.37
C LEU A 84 -10.70 28.37 20.16
N ARG A 85 -10.94 27.11 20.53
CA ARG A 85 -12.10 26.71 21.36
C ARG A 85 -12.12 27.46 22.70
N ALA A 86 -10.97 27.57 23.36
CA ALA A 86 -10.87 28.30 24.62
C ALA A 86 -11.22 29.79 24.47
N LEU A 87 -10.84 30.43 23.37
CA LEU A 87 -11.18 31.83 23.09
C LEU A 87 -12.68 32.01 22.82
N ILE A 88 -13.29 31.11 22.07
CA ILE A 88 -14.73 31.13 21.78
C ILE A 88 -15.50 30.97 23.09
N GLN A 89 -15.15 29.97 23.90
CA GLN A 89 -15.81 29.71 25.17
C GLN A 89 -15.73 30.91 26.12
N LYS A 90 -14.56 31.59 26.22
CA LYS A 90 -14.42 32.82 27.00
C LYS A 90 -15.32 33.96 26.51
N LYS A 91 -15.50 34.10 25.19
CA LYS A 91 -16.40 35.12 24.62
C LYS A 91 -17.87 34.81 24.91
N GLU A 92 -18.25 33.54 24.86
CA GLU A 92 -19.63 33.11 25.14
C GLU A 92 -20.00 33.29 26.61
N THR A 93 -19.07 33.03 27.54
CA THR A 93 -19.30 33.29 28.96
C THR A 93 -19.44 34.78 29.24
N GLN A 94 -18.57 35.62 28.66
CA GLN A 94 -18.63 37.08 28.82
C GLN A 94 -19.89 37.74 28.24
N LYS A 95 -20.59 37.09 27.31
CA LYS A 95 -21.85 37.60 26.73
C LYS A 95 -23.10 37.16 27.52
N LYS A 96 -22.96 36.19 28.42
CA LYS A 96 -24.07 35.63 29.21
C LYS A 96 -24.18 36.27 30.60
N ASP A 97 -23.15 36.97 31.04
CA ASP A 97 -23.14 37.86 32.21
C ASP A 97 -23.54 39.29 31.78
#